data_AF-A0A226D671-F1
#
_entry.id   AF-A0A226D671-F1
#
_cell.length_a   1.000
_cell.length_b   1.000
_cell.length_c   1.000
_cell.angle_alpha   90.00
_cell.angle_beta   90.00
_cell.angle_gamma   90.00
#
_symmetry.space_group_name_H-M   'P 1'
#
loop_
_entity.id
_entity.type
_entity.pdbx_description
1 polymer ?
#
loop_
_entity_poly.entity_id
_entity_poly.type
_entity_poly.pdbx_seq_one_letter_code
_entity_poly.pdbx_strand_id
1 'polypeptide(L)'
;MAPPYVTSSFVEHASKLRFFTECPIQWDGIRECLRYKSPVGNVKVQMWHFSMFLTVDTTTSAALLYTLVQAGRSSSDKPYMPLPIALIFALLSVLVYYVVVNHVMITLYGKDAVNGWNEIVKIEGQRVGGMVPPELEGAKKTLSKLNYSYSMITQEVRGG
;
A
#
# COMPACT_ATOMS: atom_id res chain seq x y z
N MET A 1 -4.90 -10.63 -8.93
CA MET A 1 -4.45 -9.58 -9.88
C MET A 1 -5.65 -8.75 -10.32
N ALA A 2 -5.58 -7.43 -10.22
CA ALA A 2 -6.63 -6.57 -10.78
C ALA A 2 -6.58 -6.59 -12.32
N PRO A 3 -7.72 -6.44 -13.02
CA PRO A 3 -7.74 -6.43 -14.48
C PRO A 3 -6.86 -5.31 -15.08
N PRO A 4 -6.22 -5.51 -16.24
CA PRO A 4 -5.28 -4.56 -16.85
C PRO A 4 -5.87 -3.15 -17.10
N TYR A 5 -7.19 -3.07 -17.31
CA TYR A 5 -7.89 -1.79 -17.53
C TYR A 5 -8.06 -0.98 -16.23
N VAL A 6 -8.10 -1.64 -15.07
CA VAL A 6 -8.16 -0.99 -13.77
C VAL A 6 -6.80 -0.41 -13.43
N THR A 7 -5.73 -1.18 -13.62
CA THR A 7 -4.36 -0.72 -13.36
C THR A 7 -3.93 0.41 -14.30
N SER A 8 -4.32 0.39 -15.59
CA SER A 8 -3.95 1.46 -16.53
C SER A 8 -4.59 2.82 -16.20
N SER A 9 -5.88 2.84 -15.86
CA SER A 9 -6.60 4.08 -15.52
C SER A 9 -6.04 4.74 -14.26
N PHE A 10 -5.76 3.95 -13.22
CA PHE A 10 -5.13 4.44 -12.00
C PHE A 10 -3.72 4.97 -12.23
N VAL A 11 -2.90 4.27 -13.03
CA VAL A 11 -1.53 4.71 -13.36
C VAL A 11 -1.54 6.00 -14.17
N GLU A 12 -2.44 6.12 -15.16
CA GLU A 12 -2.58 7.33 -15.97
C GLU A 12 -2.96 8.55 -15.09
N HIS A 13 -3.92 8.40 -14.20
CA HIS A 13 -4.36 9.50 -13.32
C HIS A 13 -3.34 9.80 -12.22
N ALA A 14 -2.71 8.79 -11.63
CA ALA A 14 -1.66 8.97 -10.65
C ALA A 14 -0.43 9.69 -11.23
N SER A 15 -0.10 9.43 -12.50
CA SER A 15 1.00 10.12 -13.20
C SER A 15 0.73 11.62 -13.40
N LYS A 16 -0.53 12.01 -13.59
CA LYS A 16 -0.97 13.41 -13.72
C LYS A 16 -1.02 14.13 -12.37
N LEU A 17 -1.30 13.42 -11.28
CA LEU A 17 -1.40 13.98 -9.93
C LEU A 17 -0.05 14.33 -9.29
N ARG A 18 1.09 13.94 -9.91
CA ARG A 18 2.47 14.22 -9.45
C ARG A 18 2.55 14.34 -7.92
N PHE A 19 2.22 13.25 -7.21
CA PHE A 19 2.23 13.26 -5.76
C PHE A 19 3.62 13.65 -5.26
N PHE A 20 3.72 14.82 -4.62
CA PHE A 20 4.94 15.33 -4.01
C PHE A 20 5.31 14.57 -2.73
N THR A 21 4.36 13.81 -2.21
CA THR A 21 4.47 12.98 -1.00
C THR A 21 4.65 11.52 -1.35
N GLU A 22 5.41 10.79 -0.54
CA GLU A 22 5.61 9.35 -0.69
C GLU A 22 5.16 8.60 0.56
N CYS A 23 4.26 7.62 0.40
CA CYS A 23 3.85 6.76 1.51
C CYS A 23 5.07 5.97 2.04
N PRO A 24 5.27 5.88 3.37
CA PRO A 24 6.38 5.11 3.95
C PRO A 24 6.30 3.61 3.64
N ILE A 25 5.11 3.07 3.38
CA ILE A 25 4.91 1.68 2.95
C ILE A 25 4.53 1.68 1.47
N GLN A 26 5.32 1.01 0.64
CA GLN A 26 5.06 0.86 -0.78
C GLN A 26 5.15 -0.60 -1.22
N TRP A 27 4.37 -0.95 -2.23
CA TRP A 27 4.49 -2.22 -2.91
C TRP A 27 5.66 -2.19 -3.91
N ASP A 28 6.57 -3.16 -3.81
CA ASP A 28 7.59 -3.44 -4.81
C ASP A 28 7.09 -4.53 -5.75
N GLY A 29 6.64 -4.14 -6.94
CA GLY A 29 6.09 -5.06 -7.93
C GLY A 29 7.13 -6.01 -8.55
N ILE A 30 8.42 -5.71 -8.45
CA ILE A 30 9.48 -6.61 -8.96
C ILE A 30 9.71 -7.75 -7.97
N ARG A 31 9.68 -7.43 -6.67
CA ARG A 31 9.94 -8.39 -5.59
C ARG A 31 8.67 -9.01 -5.01
N GLU A 32 7.51 -8.58 -5.49
CA GLU A 32 6.18 -8.92 -4.98
C GLU A 32 6.10 -8.81 -3.44
N CYS A 33 6.68 -7.73 -2.89
CA CYS A 33 6.75 -7.54 -1.44
C CYS A 33 6.53 -6.08 -1.05
N LEU A 34 6.18 -5.84 0.22
CA LEU A 34 6.11 -4.50 0.78
C LEU A 34 7.51 -4.01 1.14
N ARG A 35 7.77 -2.73 0.89
CA ARG A 35 8.99 -2.04 1.28
C ARG A 35 8.66 -0.88 2.21
N TYR A 36 9.35 -0.85 3.35
CA TYR A 36 9.32 0.28 4.26
C TYR A 36 10.42 1.29 3.90
N LYS A 37 10.06 2.57 3.81
CA LYS A 37 10.97 3.70 3.60
C LYS A 37 11.06 4.51 4.89
N SER A 38 12.27 4.63 5.42
CA SER A 38 12.52 5.45 6.61
C SER A 38 12.27 6.93 6.32
N PRO A 39 11.66 7.68 7.25
CA PRO A 39 11.53 9.14 7.14
C PRO A 39 12.87 9.87 7.30
N VAL A 40 13.89 9.24 7.89
CA VAL A 40 15.21 9.85 8.10
C VAL A 40 15.90 10.06 6.73
N GLY A 41 16.10 11.32 6.34
CA GLY A 41 16.72 11.68 5.07
C GLY A 41 15.82 11.56 3.83
N ASN A 42 14.55 11.19 3.98
CA ASN A 42 13.59 11.10 2.87
C ASN A 42 12.52 12.19 2.97
N VAL A 43 12.78 13.34 2.31
CA VAL A 43 11.90 14.52 2.32
C VAL A 43 10.49 14.19 1.80
N LYS A 44 10.34 13.27 0.85
CA LYS A 44 9.01 12.90 0.32
C LYS A 44 8.16 12.15 1.35
N VAL A 45 8.80 11.29 2.15
CA VAL A 45 8.14 10.58 3.25
C VAL A 45 7.84 11.53 4.40
N GLN A 46 8.76 12.44 4.73
CA GLN A 46 8.50 13.51 5.70
C GLN A 46 7.32 14.39 5.29
N MET A 47 7.24 14.76 4.01
CA MET A 47 6.14 15.54 3.46
C MET A 47 4.80 14.76 3.52
N TRP A 48 4.85 13.44 3.39
CA TRP A 48 3.66 12.59 3.59
C TRP A 48 3.18 12.64 5.05
N HIS A 49 4.08 12.53 6.03
CA HIS A 49 3.73 12.69 7.45
C HIS A 49 3.17 14.10 7.73
N PHE A 50 3.81 15.14 7.21
CA PHE A 50 3.34 16.51 7.36
C PHE A 50 1.95 16.71 6.76
N SER A 51 1.71 16.20 5.54
CA SER A 51 0.41 16.31 4.87
C SER A 51 -0.70 15.61 5.65
N MET A 52 -0.39 14.47 6.28
CA MET A 52 -1.30 13.76 7.18
C MET A 52 -1.67 14.63 8.40
N PHE A 53 -0.69 15.19 9.11
CA PHE A 53 -0.94 16.08 10.24
C PHE A 53 -1.75 17.30 9.85
N LEU A 54 -1.38 17.96 8.74
CA LEU A 54 -2.09 19.13 8.22
C LEU A 54 -3.54 18.79 7.85
N THR A 55 -3.80 17.63 7.25
CA THR A 55 -5.16 17.21 6.89
C THR A 55 -6.01 16.96 8.13
N VAL A 56 -5.48 16.27 9.14
CA VAL A 56 -6.18 16.04 10.40
C VAL A 56 -6.48 17.36 11.10
N ASP A 57 -5.48 18.25 11.23
CA ASP A 57 -5.62 19.53 11.90
C ASP A 57 -6.64 20.46 11.23
N THR A 58 -6.55 20.61 9.90
CA THR A 58 -7.50 21.43 9.13
C THR A 58 -8.92 20.88 9.18
N THR A 59 -9.09 19.55 9.12
CA THR A 59 -10.41 18.91 9.20
C THR A 59 -11.02 19.10 10.59
N THR A 60 -10.25 18.87 11.65
CA THR A 60 -10.71 19.06 13.03
C THR A 60 -11.03 20.52 13.32
N SER A 61 -10.17 21.44 12.89
CA SER A 61 -10.39 22.88 13.06
C SER A 61 -11.63 23.37 12.32
N ALA A 62 -11.84 22.91 11.08
CA ALA A 62 -13.05 23.25 10.31
C ALA A 62 -14.32 22.71 10.97
N ALA A 63 -14.31 21.47 11.47
CA ALA A 63 -15.44 20.86 12.17
C ALA A 63 -15.77 21.59 13.49
N LEU A 64 -14.74 22.00 14.24
CA LEU A 64 -14.89 22.79 15.47
C LEU A 64 -15.50 24.16 15.16
N LEU A 65 -14.94 24.87 14.17
CA LEU A 65 -15.43 26.20 13.77
C LEU A 65 -16.90 26.12 13.32
N TYR A 66 -17.25 25.12 12.51
CA TYR A 66 -18.62 24.90 12.09
C TYR A 66 -19.55 24.68 13.30
N THR A 67 -19.14 23.83 14.24
CA THR A 67 -19.93 23.55 15.45
C THR A 67 -20.14 24.81 16.29
N LEU A 68 -19.10 25.63 16.47
CA LEU A 68 -19.19 26.90 17.21
C LEU A 68 -20.13 27.89 16.54
N VAL A 69 -20.06 28.02 15.20
CA VAL A 69 -20.96 28.89 14.43
C VAL A 69 -22.41 28.43 14.58
N GLN A 70 -22.66 27.13 14.51
CA GLN A 70 -24.01 26.58 14.65
C GLN A 70 -24.54 26.74 16.07
N ALA A 71 -23.71 26.48 17.10
CA ALA A 71 -24.07 26.71 18.49
C ALA A 71 -24.41 28.18 18.78
N GLY A 72 -23.58 29.11 18.31
CA GLY A 72 -23.81 30.56 18.49
C GLY A 72 -25.04 31.09 17.75
N ARG A 73 -25.46 30.43 16.67
CA ARG A 73 -26.69 30.78 15.92
C ARG A 73 -27.95 30.08 16.43
N SER A 74 -27.81 29.09 17.32
CA SER A 74 -28.93 28.31 17.81
C SER A 74 -29.67 29.02 18.94
N SER A 75 -31.00 29.10 18.84
CA SER A 75 -31.87 29.50 19.94
C SER A 75 -32.03 28.34 20.93
N SER A 76 -32.21 28.62 22.22
CA SER A 76 -32.38 27.60 23.28
C SER A 76 -33.46 26.54 22.98
N ASP A 77 -34.46 26.87 22.17
CA ASP A 77 -35.59 25.98 21.84
C ASP A 77 -35.37 25.09 20.61
N LYS A 78 -34.22 25.20 19.93
CA LYS A 78 -33.92 24.38 18.74
C LYS A 78 -32.59 23.66 18.91
N PRO A 79 -32.49 22.38 18.53
CA PRO A 79 -31.20 21.69 18.52
C PRO A 79 -30.23 22.46 17.63
N TYR A 80 -29.03 22.69 18.15
CA TYR A 80 -27.99 23.48 17.47
C TYR A 80 -27.55 22.86 16.14
N MET A 81 -27.88 21.60 15.90
CA MET A 81 -27.49 20.87 14.71
C MET A 81 -28.52 19.80 14.32
N PRO A 82 -28.88 19.68 13.03
CA PRO A 82 -29.72 18.58 12.54
C PRO A 82 -29.06 17.22 12.74
N LEU A 83 -29.85 16.21 13.10
CA LEU A 83 -29.39 14.84 13.36
C LEU A 83 -28.52 14.25 12.23
N PRO A 84 -28.86 14.38 10.92
CA PRO A 84 -28.03 13.82 9.85
C PRO A 84 -26.62 14.41 9.81
N ILE A 85 -26.51 15.71 10.06
CA ILE A 85 -25.22 16.40 10.02
C ILE A 85 -24.38 15.99 11.25
N ALA A 86 -25.02 15.83 12.42
CA ALA A 86 -24.36 15.33 13.62
C ALA A 86 -23.81 13.90 13.43
N LEU A 87 -24.57 13.03 12.76
CA LEU A 87 -24.12 11.68 12.41
C LEU A 87 -22.93 11.69 11.44
N ILE A 88 -22.92 12.61 10.46
CA ILE A 88 -21.77 12.78 9.55
C ILE A 88 -20.51 13.17 10.33
N PHE A 89 -20.59 14.12 11.27
CA PHE A 89 -19.42 14.46 12.09
C PHE A 89 -19.01 13.35 13.04
N ALA A 90 -19.95 12.60 13.61
CA ALA A 90 -19.63 11.43 14.42
C ALA A 90 -18.84 10.38 13.61
N LEU A 91 -19.32 10.06 12.40
CA LEU A 91 -18.62 9.14 11.49
C LEU A 91 -17.24 9.68 11.09
N LEU A 92 -17.15 10.95 10.70
CA LEU A 92 -15.87 11.59 10.37
C LEU A 92 -14.89 11.54 11.55
N SER A 93 -15.36 11.77 12.77
CA SER A 93 -14.53 11.72 13.97
C SER A 93 -13.97 10.31 14.20
N VAL A 94 -14.78 9.28 14.01
CA VAL A 94 -14.32 7.88 14.08
C VAL A 94 -13.28 7.58 13.00
N LEU A 95 -13.52 8.01 11.76
CA LEU A 95 -12.57 7.81 10.66
C LEU A 95 -11.25 8.54 10.92
N VAL A 96 -11.29 9.79 11.38
CA VAL A 96 -10.09 10.57 11.73
C VAL A 96 -9.31 9.88 12.84
N TYR A 97 -9.99 9.37 13.88
CA TYR A 97 -9.36 8.59 14.94
C TYR A 97 -8.62 7.37 14.37
N TYR A 98 -9.26 6.58 13.51
CA TYR A 98 -8.61 5.45 12.84
C TYR A 98 -7.41 5.88 12.00
N VAL A 99 -7.53 6.99 11.26
CA VAL A 99 -6.44 7.52 10.44
C VAL A 99 -5.25 7.90 11.32
N VAL A 100 -5.47 8.57 12.45
CA VAL A 100 -4.42 8.92 13.42
C VAL A 100 -3.78 7.68 14.03
N VAL A 101 -4.57 6.72 14.52
CA VAL A 101 -4.06 5.48 15.10
C VAL A 101 -3.23 4.71 14.07
N ASN A 102 -3.73 4.53 12.85
CA ASN A 102 -2.98 3.88 11.78
C ASN A 102 -1.69 4.63 11.44
N HIS A 103 -1.73 5.97 11.43
CA HIS A 103 -0.54 6.77 11.19
C HIS A 103 0.54 6.56 12.26
N VAL A 104 0.14 6.54 13.54
CA VAL A 104 1.05 6.24 14.66
C VAL A 104 1.61 4.82 14.53
N MET A 105 0.76 3.84 14.23
CA MET A 105 1.20 2.45 14.02
C MET A 105 2.22 2.33 12.90
N ILE A 106 2.00 2.98 11.76
CA ILE A 106 2.94 3.00 10.64
C ILE A 106 4.25 3.69 11.03
N THR A 107 4.17 4.79 11.78
CA THR A 107 5.36 5.56 12.18
C THR A 107 6.25 4.80 13.16
N LEU A 108 5.65 4.11 14.13
CA LEU A 108 6.38 3.39 15.18
C LEU A 108 6.75 1.97 14.77
N TYR A 109 5.84 1.26 14.11
CA TYR A 109 5.95 -0.18 13.85
C TYR A 109 5.91 -0.55 12.36
N GLY A 110 5.88 0.43 11.45
CA GLY A 110 5.71 0.16 10.02
C GLY A 110 6.78 -0.76 9.43
N LYS A 111 8.02 -0.67 9.91
CA LYS A 111 9.10 -1.56 9.49
C LYS A 111 8.82 -3.02 9.85
N ASP A 112 8.43 -3.27 11.11
CA ASP A 112 8.18 -4.62 11.60
C ASP A 112 6.90 -5.21 11.00
N ALA A 113 5.86 -4.38 10.81
CA ALA A 113 4.64 -4.76 10.12
C ALA A 113 4.91 -5.20 8.67
N VAL A 114 5.75 -4.47 7.94
CA VAL A 114 6.17 -4.82 6.58
C VAL A 114 6.96 -6.13 6.56
N ASN A 115 7.89 -6.32 7.51
CA ASN A 115 8.65 -7.57 7.61
C ASN A 115 7.72 -8.77 7.89
N GLY A 116 6.80 -8.63 8.85
CA GLY A 116 5.83 -9.67 9.17
C GLY A 116 4.93 -10.03 7.99
N TRP A 117 4.43 -9.02 7.26
CA TRP A 117 3.65 -9.24 6.05
C TRP A 117 4.44 -10.00 4.97
N ASN A 118 5.68 -9.60 4.72
CA ASN A 118 6.52 -10.24 3.71
C ASN A 118 6.83 -11.71 4.05
N GLU A 119 7.02 -12.04 5.33
CA GLU A 119 7.19 -13.44 5.75
C GLU A 119 5.89 -14.25 5.55
N ILE A 120 4.72 -13.69 5.83
CA ILE A 120 3.43 -14.35 5.54
C ILE A 120 3.29 -14.64 4.05
N VAL A 121 3.55 -13.65 3.19
CA VAL A 121 3.48 -13.80 1.73
C VAL A 121 4.46 -14.86 1.24
N LYS A 122 5.66 -14.93 1.82
CA LYS A 122 6.66 -15.94 1.48
C LYS A 122 6.21 -17.35 1.85
N ILE A 123 5.64 -17.53 3.04
CA ILE A 123 5.09 -18.82 3.50
C ILE A 123 3.91 -19.24 2.60
N GLU A 124 3.04 -18.30 2.26
CA GLU A 124 1.92 -18.56 1.35
C GLU A 124 2.42 -18.94 -0.05
N GLY A 125 3.42 -18.24 -0.58
CA GLY A 125 4.06 -18.56 -1.86
C GLY A 125 4.70 -19.95 -1.87
N GLN A 126 5.34 -20.37 -0.78
CA GLN A 126 5.89 -21.73 -0.63
C GLN A 126 4.79 -22.80 -0.60
N ARG A 127 3.65 -22.50 0.04
CA ARG A 127 2.52 -23.43 0.16
C ARG A 127 1.73 -23.58 -1.14
N VAL A 128 1.58 -22.50 -1.90
CA VAL A 128 0.85 -22.46 -3.18
C VAL A 128 1.75 -22.91 -4.34
N GLY A 129 3.05 -22.65 -4.28
CA GLY A 129 4.01 -22.98 -5.34
C GLY A 129 4.35 -24.46 -5.47
N GLY A 130 3.98 -25.30 -4.49
CA GLY A 130 4.36 -26.71 -4.46
C GLY A 130 5.86 -26.87 -4.25
N MET A 131 6.22 -27.52 -3.15
CA MET A 131 7.60 -27.89 -2.84
C MET A 131 8.20 -28.70 -3.99
N VAL A 132 9.00 -28.07 -4.86
CA VAL A 132 10.00 -28.78 -5.66
C VAL A 132 11.26 -28.78 -4.81
N PRO A 133 11.71 -29.94 -4.31
CA PRO A 133 12.93 -30.03 -3.53
C PRO A 133 14.10 -29.41 -4.31
N PRO A 134 15.08 -28.77 -3.66
CA PRO A 134 16.25 -28.19 -4.32
C PRO A 134 17.02 -29.22 -5.17
N GLU A 135 16.90 -30.52 -4.88
CA GLU A 135 17.42 -31.60 -5.74
C GLU A 135 16.75 -31.66 -7.13
N LEU A 136 15.45 -31.40 -7.23
CA LEU A 136 14.75 -31.41 -8.51
C LEU A 136 15.05 -30.17 -9.36
N GLU A 137 15.38 -29.03 -8.74
CA GLU A 137 15.76 -27.81 -9.46
C GLU A 137 17.15 -27.96 -10.12
N GLY A 138 18.08 -28.61 -9.42
CA GLY A 138 19.37 -29.06 -9.97
C GLY A 138 19.20 -30.09 -11.10
N ALA A 139 18.30 -31.06 -10.92
CA ALA A 139 17.97 -32.04 -11.96
C ALA A 139 17.34 -31.40 -13.20
N LYS A 140 16.43 -30.42 -13.02
CA LYS A 140 15.78 -29.70 -14.14
C LYS A 140 16.78 -28.89 -14.96
N LYS A 141 17.73 -28.23 -14.31
CA LYS A 141 18.81 -27.46 -14.96
C LYS A 141 19.82 -28.37 -15.69
N THR A 142 20.03 -29.57 -15.17
CA THR A 142 20.89 -30.59 -15.80
C THR A 142 20.19 -31.20 -17.01
N LEU A 143 18.90 -31.54 -16.89
CA LEU A 143 18.08 -32.06 -18.00
C LEU A 143 17.89 -31.02 -19.11
N SER A 144 17.75 -29.73 -18.79
CA SER A 144 17.66 -28.68 -19.81
C SER A 144 18.97 -28.53 -20.60
N LYS A 145 20.13 -28.65 -19.92
CA LYS A 145 21.45 -28.66 -20.57
C LYS A 145 21.64 -29.89 -21.46
N LEU A 146 21.22 -31.06 -21.00
CA LEU A 146 21.29 -32.29 -21.78
C LEU A 146 20.41 -32.23 -23.03
N ASN A 147 19.17 -31.75 -22.91
CA ASN A 147 18.28 -31.57 -24.07
C ASN A 147 18.85 -30.56 -25.09
N TYR A 148 19.47 -29.48 -24.62
CA TYR A 148 20.12 -28.51 -25.51
C TYR A 148 21.31 -29.15 -26.26
N SER A 149 22.16 -29.89 -25.55
CA SER A 149 23.30 -30.59 -26.15
C SER A 149 22.85 -31.65 -27.16
N TYR A 150 21.77 -32.38 -26.87
CA TYR A 150 21.21 -33.39 -27.79
C TYR A 150 20.65 -32.77 -29.07
N SER A 151 20.03 -31.58 -28.97
CA SER A 151 19.52 -30.84 -30.12
C SER A 151 20.62 -30.31 -31.05
N MET A 152 21.80 -29.96 -30.51
CA MET A 152 22.94 -29.53 -31.31
C MET A 152 23.58 -30.70 -32.07
N ILE A 153 23.76 -31.85 -31.40
CA ILE A 153 24.34 -33.05 -32.02
C ILE A 153 23.45 -33.58 -33.15
N THR A 154 22.12 -33.53 -32.98
CA THR A 154 21.18 -33.99 -34.03
C THR A 154 21.08 -33.06 -35.24
N GLN A 155 21.44 -31.77 -35.11
CA GLN A 155 21.56 -30.87 -36.25
C GLN A 155 22.85 -31.10 -37.05
N GLU A 156 23.95 -31.45 -36.38
CA GLU A 156 25.25 -31.71 -37.02
C GLU A 156 25.23 -32.99 -37.87
N VAL A 157 24.52 -34.03 -37.44
CA VAL A 157 24.40 -35.32 -38.17
C VAL A 157 23.46 -35.23 -39.39
N ARG A 158 22.58 -34.22 -39.47
CA ARG A 158 21.68 -34.01 -40.63
C ARG A 158 22.22 -33.03 -41.67
N GLY A 159 23.36 -32.37 -41.40
CA GLY A 159 23.91 -31.31 -42.23
C GLY A 159 25.18 -31.67 -43.02
N GLY A 160 25.64 -32.92 -42.98
CA GLY A 160 26.76 -33.44 -43.76
C GLY A 160 26.34 -34.62 -44.62
#